data_AF-A0A0N6ZTK7-F1
#
_entry.id   AF-A0A0N6ZTK7-F1
#
_cell.length_a   1.000
_cell.length_b   1.000
_cell.length_c   1.000
_cell.angle_alpha   90.00
_cell.angle_beta   90.00
_cell.angle_gamma   90.00
#
_symmetry.space_group_name_H-M   'P 1'
#
loop_
_entity.id
_entity.type
_entity.pdbx_description
1 polymer ?
#
loop_
_entity_poly.entity_id
_entity_poly.type
_entity_poly.pdbx_seq_one_letter_code
_entity_poly.pdbx_strand_id
1 'polypeptide(L)'
;MRDVPVAAPARRCALLCGALVLLASCGWGGGGDGDGNGGGLPAVPTGVTAQAGSATTVHVMWNAVEDVETYEVYRDGTLEKKVPAAERMVDVTRLSPSTAYAFTVRARDADGRLGPRSREVRATTPAAVADESAPTRPGDVHGRAVGSRAVQLGWSAAKDDRDVVSYDVYQGGAKVHSVGGDQTAAVVTGLRPGTAYAFTVRARDAADNVSPASAAVRLTTPGADDGRATAPTELRAASHRADGAYYLDLSWVPPRTESPVTEYQIHLDGRAATSLVYGADAPRDRAEYSFYAGREAGVTHRVRIRARLADGTWGGFSEERKVTTGAGR
;
A
#
# COMPACT_ATOMS: atom_id res chain seq x y z
N MET A 1 70.66 19.51 -1.51
CA MET A 1 69.29 19.73 -2.00
C MET A 1 68.35 18.97 -1.09
N ARG A 2 67.47 19.68 -0.38
CA ARG A 2 66.52 19.10 0.57
C ARG A 2 65.17 18.99 -0.15
N ASP A 3 64.60 17.79 -0.18
CA ASP A 3 63.28 17.53 -0.77
C ASP A 3 62.17 18.15 0.10
N VAL A 4 61.29 18.88 -0.57
CA VAL A 4 60.08 19.50 0.00
C VAL A 4 58.91 18.54 -0.24
N PRO A 5 58.15 18.13 0.80
CA PRO A 5 56.93 17.36 0.59
C PRO A 5 55.79 18.28 0.12
N VAL A 6 55.17 17.92 -1.01
CA VAL A 6 53.96 18.57 -1.55
C VAL A 6 52.75 18.14 -0.72
N ALA A 7 52.13 19.11 -0.03
CA ALA A 7 50.89 18.92 0.70
C ALA A 7 49.69 18.80 -0.27
N ALA A 8 48.90 17.74 -0.12
CA ALA A 8 47.62 17.58 -0.82
C ALA A 8 46.53 18.47 -0.18
N PRO A 9 45.63 19.09 -0.97
CA PRO A 9 44.59 19.94 -0.43
C PRO A 9 43.44 19.13 0.19
N ALA A 10 43.14 19.44 1.46
CA ALA A 10 41.96 18.97 2.18
C ALA A 10 40.67 19.48 1.52
N ARG A 11 39.79 18.55 1.09
CA ARG A 11 38.43 18.89 0.63
C ARG A 11 37.54 19.10 1.85
N ARG A 12 37.10 20.35 2.03
CA ARG A 12 36.21 20.82 3.10
C ARG A 12 34.80 20.25 2.90
N CYS A 13 34.26 19.62 3.96
CA CYS A 13 32.83 19.38 4.13
C CYS A 13 32.08 20.72 4.18
N ALA A 14 31.15 20.95 3.27
CA ALA A 14 30.17 22.03 3.36
C ALA A 14 28.85 21.44 3.88
N LEU A 15 28.53 21.76 5.13
CA LEU A 15 27.18 21.66 5.69
C LEU A 15 26.31 22.75 5.05
N LEU A 16 25.33 22.36 4.24
CA LEU A 16 24.31 23.26 3.72
C LEU A 16 23.06 23.17 4.60
N CYS A 17 22.95 24.12 5.53
CA CYS A 17 21.70 24.49 6.19
C CYS A 17 20.78 25.16 5.15
N GLY A 18 19.77 24.43 4.68
CA GLY A 18 18.70 24.99 3.85
C GLY A 18 17.65 25.67 4.71
N ALA A 19 17.57 27.01 4.63
CA ALA A 19 16.53 27.81 5.25
C ALA A 19 15.16 27.59 4.55
N LEU A 20 14.12 27.34 5.34
CA LEU A 20 12.72 27.27 4.92
C LEU A 20 12.25 28.68 4.53
N VAL A 21 11.80 28.88 3.29
CA VAL A 21 11.08 30.09 2.87
C VAL A 21 9.61 29.71 2.67
N LEU A 22 8.74 30.16 3.59
CA LEU A 22 7.30 30.09 3.47
C LEU A 22 6.82 31.28 2.62
N LEU A 23 6.34 31.02 1.41
CA LEU A 23 5.55 31.99 0.65
C LEU A 23 4.08 31.75 0.96
N ALA A 24 3.50 32.64 1.78
CA ALA A 24 2.07 32.77 1.94
C ALA A 24 1.53 33.59 0.75
N SER A 25 0.68 32.97 -0.07
CA SER A 25 -0.17 33.70 -1.01
C SER A 25 -1.61 33.70 -0.50
N CYS A 26 -2.07 34.86 -0.03
CA CYS A 26 -3.49 35.13 0.18
C CYS A 26 -4.15 35.33 -1.19
N GLY A 27 -5.14 34.50 -1.52
CA GLY A 27 -6.08 34.73 -2.61
C GLY A 27 -7.49 34.70 -2.05
N TRP A 28 -8.06 35.87 -1.84
CA TRP A 28 -9.42 36.11 -1.36
C TRP A 28 -10.31 36.40 -2.56
N GLY A 29 -11.48 35.77 -2.68
CA GLY A 29 -12.57 36.30 -3.50
C GLY A 29 -13.54 35.28 -4.11
N GLY A 30 -14.78 35.29 -3.60
CA GLY A 30 -15.98 35.13 -4.43
C GLY A 30 -16.74 33.82 -4.25
N GLY A 31 -17.84 33.87 -3.50
CA GLY A 31 -18.80 32.78 -3.36
C GLY A 31 -19.69 32.58 -4.58
N GLY A 32 -20.25 31.38 -4.66
CA GLY A 32 -21.25 30.95 -5.63
C GLY A 32 -21.72 29.55 -5.23
N ASP A 33 -22.87 29.48 -4.59
CA ASP A 33 -23.56 28.23 -4.26
C ASP A 33 -23.82 27.41 -5.53
N GLY A 34 -23.44 26.14 -5.48
CA GLY A 34 -23.66 25.18 -6.54
C GLY A 34 -23.54 23.77 -5.98
N ASP A 35 -24.70 23.16 -5.72
CA ASP A 35 -24.83 21.77 -5.33
C ASP A 35 -24.09 20.85 -6.31
N GLY A 36 -23.10 20.14 -5.79
CA GLY A 36 -22.37 19.09 -6.48
C GLY A 36 -21.61 18.29 -5.46
N ASN A 37 -22.16 17.14 -5.06
CA ASN A 37 -21.47 16.11 -4.28
C ASN A 37 -20.35 15.46 -5.11
N GLY A 38 -19.34 16.24 -5.49
CA GLY A 38 -18.14 15.79 -6.19
C GLY A 38 -16.94 16.16 -5.33
N GLY A 39 -16.45 15.20 -4.54
CA GLY A 39 -15.21 15.36 -3.77
C GLY A 39 -14.06 15.82 -4.67
N GLY A 40 -13.07 16.51 -4.10
CA GLY A 40 -11.88 16.94 -4.83
C GLY A 40 -11.21 15.78 -5.59
N LEU A 41 -10.38 16.11 -6.59
CA LEU A 41 -9.54 15.10 -7.26
C LEU A 41 -8.65 14.37 -6.23
N PRO A 42 -8.25 13.12 -6.48
CA PRO A 42 -7.29 12.42 -5.64
C PRO A 42 -6.03 13.25 -5.42
N ALA A 43 -5.51 13.23 -4.20
CA ALA A 43 -4.30 13.97 -3.87
C ALA A 43 -3.08 13.44 -4.64
N VAL A 44 -2.05 14.29 -4.78
CA VAL A 44 -0.80 13.90 -5.42
C VAL A 44 -0.09 12.82 -4.61
N PRO A 45 0.36 11.70 -5.23
CA PRO A 45 1.22 10.74 -4.56
C PRO A 45 2.52 11.39 -4.07
N THR A 46 2.81 11.25 -2.78
CA THR A 46 4.03 11.75 -2.14
C THR A 46 5.02 10.62 -1.85
N GLY A 47 6.24 10.96 -1.45
CA GLY A 47 7.26 9.95 -1.12
C GLY A 47 7.68 9.09 -2.32
N VAL A 48 7.43 9.56 -3.56
CA VAL A 48 7.75 8.80 -4.76
C VAL A 48 9.26 8.61 -4.85
N THR A 49 9.70 7.38 -5.09
CA THR A 49 11.10 6.98 -5.34
C THR A 49 11.15 6.01 -6.50
N ALA A 50 12.27 5.99 -7.22
CA ALA A 50 12.58 4.98 -8.22
C ALA A 50 13.96 4.42 -7.89
N GLN A 51 14.08 3.09 -7.87
CA GLN A 51 15.34 2.42 -7.58
C GLN A 51 15.61 1.31 -8.57
N ALA A 52 16.84 1.23 -9.08
CA ALA A 52 17.23 0.11 -9.92
C ALA A 52 17.19 -1.19 -9.11
N GLY A 53 16.45 -2.17 -9.59
CA GLY A 53 16.43 -3.53 -9.05
C GLY A 53 17.53 -4.38 -9.65
N SER A 54 17.67 -4.28 -10.97
CA SER A 54 18.63 -5.01 -11.80
C SER A 54 18.94 -4.21 -13.05
N ALA A 55 19.74 -4.77 -13.97
CA ALA A 55 20.00 -4.17 -15.28
C ALA A 55 18.73 -3.99 -16.14
N THR A 56 17.63 -4.68 -15.82
CA THR A 56 16.39 -4.64 -16.61
C THR A 56 15.14 -4.28 -15.82
N THR A 57 15.29 -3.94 -14.53
CA THR A 57 14.17 -3.67 -13.63
C THR A 57 14.39 -2.42 -12.81
N VAL A 58 13.36 -1.59 -12.67
CA VAL A 58 13.27 -0.49 -11.70
C VAL A 58 12.04 -0.69 -10.81
N HIS A 59 12.23 -0.50 -9.51
CA HIS A 59 11.18 -0.47 -8.50
C HIS A 59 10.73 0.97 -8.29
N VAL A 60 9.45 1.25 -8.55
CA VAL A 60 8.85 2.56 -8.26
C VAL A 60 8.00 2.42 -7.01
N MET A 61 8.20 3.26 -6.00
CA MET A 61 7.46 3.24 -4.74
C MET A 61 6.85 4.60 -4.43
N TRP A 62 5.78 4.63 -3.62
CA TRP A 62 5.10 5.85 -3.20
C TRP A 62 4.33 5.66 -1.88
N ASN A 63 3.98 6.77 -1.23
CA ASN A 63 3.11 6.76 -0.05
C ASN A 63 1.65 6.55 -0.42
N ALA A 64 0.87 6.02 0.52
CA ALA A 64 -0.57 5.90 0.36
C ALA A 64 -1.25 7.26 0.19
N VAL A 65 -2.20 7.28 -0.75
CA VAL A 65 -3.19 8.34 -0.93
C VAL A 65 -4.55 7.75 -0.53
N GLU A 66 -5.33 8.52 0.21
CA GLU A 66 -6.69 8.15 0.62
C GLU A 66 -7.67 8.25 -0.56
N ASP A 67 -8.78 7.50 -0.48
CA ASP A 67 -9.87 7.52 -1.47
C ASP A 67 -9.43 7.21 -2.92
N VAL A 68 -8.44 6.32 -3.05
CA VAL A 68 -7.91 5.86 -4.35
C VAL A 68 -8.45 4.48 -4.71
N GLU A 69 -8.77 4.31 -5.99
CA GLU A 69 -9.11 3.05 -6.65
C GLU A 69 -7.86 2.38 -7.21
N THR A 70 -7.09 3.14 -7.99
CA THR A 70 -5.88 2.70 -8.68
C THR A 70 -4.82 3.81 -8.74
N TYR A 71 -3.55 3.41 -8.76
CA TYR A 71 -2.44 4.26 -9.16
C TYR A 71 -2.09 4.02 -10.62
N GLU A 72 -1.65 5.08 -11.29
CA GLU A 72 -1.09 5.02 -12.64
C GLU A 72 0.37 5.43 -12.59
N VAL A 73 1.25 4.50 -12.97
CA VAL A 73 2.70 4.73 -13.06
C VAL A 73 3.06 5.01 -14.50
N TYR A 74 3.77 6.11 -14.72
CA TYR A 74 4.21 6.56 -16.03
C TYR A 74 5.72 6.48 -16.12
N ARG A 75 6.23 5.98 -17.26
CA ARG A 75 7.65 5.95 -17.64
C ARG A 75 7.86 6.89 -18.82
N ASP A 76 8.77 7.85 -18.67
CA ASP A 76 9.12 8.85 -19.69
C ASP A 76 7.88 9.53 -20.31
N GLY A 77 6.91 9.88 -19.45
CA GLY A 77 5.66 10.52 -19.84
C GLY A 77 4.53 9.58 -20.27
N THR A 78 4.83 8.32 -20.60
CA THR A 78 3.88 7.31 -21.11
C THR A 78 3.36 6.42 -19.99
N LEU A 79 2.07 6.07 -20.02
CA LEU A 79 1.48 5.16 -19.02
C LEU A 79 2.13 3.77 -19.14
N GLU A 80 2.76 3.30 -18.07
CA GLU A 80 3.42 2.00 -18.01
C GLU A 80 2.52 0.96 -17.33
N LYS A 81 1.90 1.30 -16.19
CA LYS A 81 1.13 0.34 -15.40
C LYS A 81 0.01 0.98 -14.59
N LYS A 82 -1.08 0.23 -14.42
CA LYS A 82 -2.13 0.50 -13.44
C LYS A 82 -1.94 -0.43 -12.25
N VAL A 83 -1.97 0.10 -11.05
CA VAL A 83 -1.63 -0.60 -9.81
C VAL A 83 -2.80 -0.46 -8.83
N PRO A 84 -3.29 -1.56 -8.21
CA PRO A 84 -4.38 -1.48 -7.25
C PRO A 84 -4.06 -0.57 -6.06
N ALA A 85 -5.08 0.07 -5.49
CA ALA A 85 -4.91 0.94 -4.31
C ALA A 85 -4.47 0.22 -3.03
N ALA A 86 -4.25 -1.10 -3.02
CA ALA A 86 -3.60 -1.81 -1.92
C ALA A 86 -2.07 -1.78 -2.02
N GLU A 87 -1.52 -1.61 -3.23
CA GLU A 87 -0.09 -1.68 -3.49
C GLU A 87 0.56 -0.29 -3.50
N ARG A 88 1.80 -0.21 -2.99
CA ARG A 88 2.58 1.03 -2.86
C ARG A 88 3.93 0.98 -3.58
N MET A 89 4.08 -0.06 -4.38
CA MET A 89 5.26 -0.35 -5.15
C MET A 89 4.84 -1.03 -6.44
N VAL A 90 5.61 -0.84 -7.50
CA VAL A 90 5.53 -1.67 -8.69
C VAL A 90 6.90 -1.93 -9.30
N ASP A 91 7.06 -3.13 -9.85
CA ASP A 91 8.20 -3.48 -10.68
C ASP A 91 7.93 -3.10 -12.14
N VAL A 92 8.82 -2.28 -12.69
CA VAL A 92 8.90 -1.97 -14.12
C VAL A 92 10.06 -2.75 -14.70
N THR A 93 9.74 -3.77 -15.50
CA THR A 93 10.68 -4.75 -16.06
C THR A 93 10.93 -4.51 -17.55
N ARG A 94 11.80 -5.31 -18.18
CA ARG A 94 12.12 -5.23 -19.62
C ARG A 94 12.69 -3.86 -20.00
N LEU A 95 13.44 -3.28 -19.09
CA LEU A 95 14.21 -2.06 -19.31
C LEU A 95 15.55 -2.39 -19.97
N SER A 96 16.09 -1.41 -20.69
CA SER A 96 17.42 -1.50 -21.26
C SER A 96 18.47 -1.27 -20.17
N PRO A 97 19.58 -2.02 -20.16
CA PRO A 97 20.71 -1.77 -19.29
C PRO A 97 21.35 -0.39 -19.52
N SER A 98 22.09 0.11 -18.52
CA SER A 98 22.82 1.39 -18.58
C SER A 98 21.98 2.57 -19.04
N THR A 99 20.68 2.56 -18.74
CA THR A 99 19.72 3.54 -19.28
C THR A 99 19.00 4.26 -18.15
N ALA A 100 18.96 5.59 -18.25
CA ALA A 100 18.23 6.44 -17.32
C ALA A 100 16.75 6.52 -17.71
N TYR A 101 15.88 6.29 -16.74
CA TYR A 101 14.42 6.37 -16.88
C TYR A 101 13.84 7.41 -15.91
N ALA A 102 12.79 8.10 -16.34
CA ALA A 102 12.01 9.01 -15.50
C ALA A 102 10.63 8.42 -15.18
N PHE A 103 10.21 8.52 -13.91
CA PHE A 103 8.93 8.00 -13.43
C PHE A 103 8.10 9.07 -12.73
N THR A 104 6.79 9.01 -12.96
CA THR A 104 5.77 9.77 -12.20
C THR A 104 4.61 8.86 -11.85
N VAL A 105 3.93 9.16 -10.75
CA VAL A 105 2.75 8.41 -10.28
C VAL A 105 1.55 9.35 -10.16
N ARG A 106 0.36 8.86 -10.53
CA ARG A 106 -0.93 9.54 -10.33
C ARG A 106 -1.88 8.63 -9.57
N ALA A 107 -2.79 9.22 -8.82
CA ALA A 107 -3.88 8.51 -8.15
C ALA A 107 -5.19 8.71 -8.93
N ARG A 108 -5.99 7.65 -9.03
CA ARG A 108 -7.33 7.65 -9.64
C ARG A 108 -8.34 7.17 -8.59
N ASP A 109 -9.43 7.90 -8.39
CA ASP A 109 -10.52 7.48 -7.49
C ASP A 109 -11.49 6.48 -8.14
N ALA A 110 -12.49 6.06 -7.37
CA ALA A 110 -13.53 5.13 -7.79
C ALA A 110 -14.46 5.71 -8.88
N ASP A 111 -14.58 7.04 -8.97
CA ASP A 111 -15.32 7.72 -10.05
C ASP A 111 -14.51 7.77 -11.35
N GLY A 112 -13.27 7.27 -11.33
CA GLY A 112 -12.35 7.29 -12.46
C GLY A 112 -11.69 8.64 -12.69
N ARG A 113 -11.81 9.61 -11.77
CA ARG A 113 -11.16 10.92 -11.88
C ARG A 113 -9.69 10.79 -11.48
N LEU A 114 -8.83 11.44 -12.24
CA LEU A 114 -7.38 11.24 -12.16
C LEU A 114 -6.70 12.50 -11.62
N GLY A 115 -6.02 12.37 -10.49
CA GLY A 115 -5.31 13.45 -9.81
C GLY A 115 -4.07 13.96 -10.57
N PRO A 116 -3.39 14.98 -10.00
CA PRO A 116 -2.13 15.51 -10.53
C PRO A 116 -0.99 14.47 -10.51
N ARG A 117 0.04 14.71 -11.34
CA ARG A 117 1.27 13.90 -11.35
C ARG A 117 2.13 14.23 -10.13
N SER A 118 2.77 13.20 -9.58
CA SER A 118 3.83 13.36 -8.59
C SER A 118 5.01 14.15 -9.15
N ARG A 119 5.95 14.52 -8.26
CA ARG A 119 7.31 14.87 -8.70
C ARG A 119 7.88 13.76 -9.57
N GLU A 120 8.68 14.14 -10.56
CA GLU A 120 9.47 13.20 -11.35
C GLU A 120 10.62 12.66 -10.50
N VAL A 121 10.85 11.35 -10.59
CA VAL A 121 12.02 10.67 -10.02
C VAL A 121 12.74 9.89 -11.10
N ARG A 122 14.05 9.71 -10.93
CA ARG A 122 14.90 9.06 -11.93
C ARG A 122 15.65 7.89 -11.33
N ALA A 123 15.84 6.85 -12.13
CA ALA A 123 16.71 5.74 -11.84
C ALA A 123 17.47 5.35 -13.10
N THR A 124 18.72 4.91 -12.94
CA THR A 124 19.54 4.40 -14.04
C THR A 124 19.77 2.93 -13.80
N THR A 125 19.37 2.08 -14.75
CA THR A 125 19.69 0.65 -14.70
C THR A 125 21.20 0.46 -14.81
N PRO A 126 21.81 -0.47 -14.05
CA PRO A 126 23.22 -0.80 -14.22
C PRO A 126 23.47 -1.48 -15.58
N ALA A 127 24.75 -1.67 -15.91
CA ALA A 127 25.13 -2.47 -17.06
C ALA A 127 24.66 -3.92 -16.89
N ALA A 128 24.29 -4.56 -18.00
CA ALA A 128 24.03 -5.99 -18.00
C ALA A 128 25.36 -6.73 -17.86
N VAL A 129 25.38 -7.68 -16.94
CA VAL A 129 26.51 -8.56 -16.68
C VAL A 129 25.97 -9.97 -16.72
N ALA A 130 26.63 -10.85 -17.49
CA ALA A 130 26.30 -12.27 -17.45
C ALA A 130 26.75 -12.84 -16.11
N ASP A 131 25.78 -13.33 -15.35
CA ASP A 131 25.96 -13.88 -14.02
C ASP A 131 24.83 -14.88 -13.70
N GLU A 132 25.19 -16.01 -13.10
CA GLU A 132 24.27 -17.07 -12.66
C GLU A 132 24.36 -17.31 -11.14
N SER A 133 25.29 -16.63 -10.46
CA SER A 133 25.46 -16.74 -9.02
C SER A 133 24.49 -15.79 -8.33
N ALA A 134 23.68 -16.30 -7.40
CA ALA A 134 22.86 -15.43 -6.58
C ALA A 134 23.68 -14.84 -5.42
N PRO A 135 23.37 -13.60 -4.99
CA PRO A 135 23.94 -13.04 -3.79
C PRO A 135 23.70 -13.92 -2.56
N THR A 136 24.59 -13.83 -1.57
CA THR A 136 24.40 -14.49 -0.28
C THR A 136 23.18 -13.92 0.45
N ARG A 137 22.56 -14.73 1.32
CA ARG A 137 21.48 -14.27 2.21
C ARG A 137 21.92 -13.06 3.05
N PRO A 138 21.13 -11.98 3.14
CA PRO A 138 21.37 -10.90 4.10
C PRO A 138 21.39 -11.42 5.55
N GLY A 139 22.42 -11.04 6.31
CA GLY A 139 22.65 -11.46 7.69
C GLY A 139 22.07 -10.50 8.73
N ASP A 140 22.11 -10.88 10.01
CA ASP A 140 21.83 -10.03 11.19
C ASP A 140 20.61 -9.10 11.07
N VAL A 141 19.55 -9.59 10.44
CA VAL A 141 18.35 -8.81 10.20
C VAL A 141 17.62 -8.53 11.52
N HIS A 142 17.30 -7.25 11.74
CA HIS A 142 16.66 -6.75 12.95
C HIS A 142 15.75 -5.57 12.61
N GLY A 143 14.96 -5.12 13.58
CA GLY A 143 14.11 -3.96 13.37
C GLY A 143 13.36 -3.52 14.60
N ARG A 144 12.66 -2.39 14.47
CA ARG A 144 11.78 -1.84 15.50
C ARG A 144 10.63 -1.05 14.86
N ALA A 145 9.51 -0.95 15.56
CA ALA A 145 8.50 0.04 15.21
C ALA A 145 9.05 1.45 15.47
N VAL A 146 8.83 2.37 14.52
CA VAL A 146 9.22 3.79 14.63
C VAL A 146 8.01 4.73 14.64
N GLY A 147 6.81 4.15 14.64
CA GLY A 147 5.53 4.81 14.78
C GLY A 147 4.40 3.80 14.63
N SER A 148 3.16 4.23 14.83
CA SER A 148 1.99 3.35 14.68
C SER A 148 1.78 2.85 13.24
N ARG A 149 2.42 3.48 12.24
CA ARG A 149 2.29 3.17 10.82
C ARG A 149 3.61 2.91 10.10
N ALA A 150 4.69 2.68 10.86
CA ALA A 150 6.00 2.49 10.27
C ALA A 150 6.93 1.62 11.13
N VAL A 151 7.77 0.84 10.46
CA VAL A 151 8.90 0.10 11.05
C VAL A 151 10.20 0.48 10.36
N GLN A 152 11.29 0.40 11.10
CA GLN A 152 12.64 0.45 10.55
C GLN A 152 13.26 -0.95 10.64
N LEU A 153 13.83 -1.42 9.53
CA LEU A 153 14.59 -2.66 9.42
C LEU A 153 16.06 -2.32 9.16
N GLY A 154 16.95 -3.19 9.64
CA GLY A 154 18.39 -3.17 9.37
C GLY A 154 18.93 -4.59 9.19
N TRP A 155 20.01 -4.74 8.44
CA TRP A 155 20.64 -6.04 8.15
C TRP A 155 22.13 -5.88 7.83
N SER A 156 22.88 -6.98 7.88
CA SER A 156 24.25 -7.04 7.37
C SER A 156 24.24 -7.24 5.85
N ALA A 157 25.17 -6.59 5.16
CA ALA A 157 25.28 -6.64 3.71
C ALA A 157 25.49 -8.08 3.20
N ALA A 158 24.79 -8.41 2.11
CA ALA A 158 25.06 -9.59 1.31
C ALA A 158 26.35 -9.41 0.51
N LYS A 159 26.92 -10.53 0.06
CA LYS A 159 28.06 -10.61 -0.84
C LYS A 159 27.63 -11.28 -2.13
N ASP A 160 28.30 -10.92 -3.20
CA ASP A 160 28.09 -11.45 -4.53
C ASP A 160 29.45 -11.46 -5.26
N ASP A 161 29.63 -12.29 -6.29
CA ASP A 161 30.88 -12.31 -7.05
C ASP A 161 30.98 -11.15 -8.06
N ARG A 162 29.88 -10.46 -8.35
CA ARG A 162 29.85 -9.20 -9.09
C ARG A 162 29.47 -8.04 -8.20
N ASP A 163 28.19 -7.88 -7.92
CA ASP A 163 27.67 -6.76 -7.14
C ASP A 163 26.22 -7.02 -6.72
N VAL A 164 25.89 -6.61 -5.48
CA VAL A 164 24.49 -6.49 -5.06
C VAL A 164 23.97 -5.15 -5.55
N VAL A 165 22.90 -5.16 -6.35
CA VAL A 165 22.26 -3.96 -6.89
C VAL A 165 21.16 -3.44 -5.99
N SER A 166 20.41 -4.34 -5.33
CA SER A 166 19.30 -3.96 -4.48
C SER A 166 19.03 -4.96 -3.34
N TYR A 167 18.32 -4.46 -2.32
CA TYR A 167 17.70 -5.29 -1.30
C TYR A 167 16.19 -5.14 -1.35
N ASP A 168 15.50 -6.25 -1.58
CA ASP A 168 14.05 -6.36 -1.62
C ASP A 168 13.50 -6.73 -0.24
N VAL A 169 12.59 -5.91 0.29
CA VAL A 169 11.91 -6.14 1.57
C VAL A 169 10.53 -6.73 1.32
N TYR A 170 10.26 -7.85 1.98
CA TYR A 170 9.01 -8.60 1.88
C TYR A 170 8.22 -8.55 3.17
N GLN A 171 6.90 -8.39 3.05
CA GLN A 171 5.90 -8.52 4.11
C GLN A 171 4.97 -9.67 3.76
N GLY A 172 4.89 -10.70 4.61
CA GLY A 172 3.96 -11.82 4.37
C GLY A 172 4.17 -12.55 3.02
N GLY A 173 5.37 -12.44 2.43
CA GLY A 173 5.70 -13.00 1.12
C GLY A 173 5.52 -12.05 -0.07
N ALA A 174 4.83 -10.91 0.10
CA ALA A 174 4.73 -9.87 -0.91
C ALA A 174 5.88 -8.88 -0.79
N LYS A 175 6.47 -8.46 -1.91
CA LYS A 175 7.49 -7.41 -1.92
C LYS A 175 6.83 -6.05 -1.71
N VAL A 176 7.27 -5.31 -0.70
CA VAL A 176 6.65 -4.04 -0.29
C VAL A 176 7.61 -2.85 -0.34
N HIS A 177 8.91 -3.10 -0.34
CA HIS A 177 9.93 -2.06 -0.39
C HIS A 177 11.22 -2.58 -1.04
N SER A 178 12.04 -1.67 -1.56
CA SER A 178 13.35 -2.01 -2.13
C SER A 178 14.29 -0.83 -1.97
N VAL A 179 15.56 -1.10 -1.68
CA VAL A 179 16.61 -0.09 -1.51
C VAL A 179 17.85 -0.48 -2.32
N GLY A 180 18.79 0.43 -2.48
CA GLY A 180 20.02 0.16 -3.23
C GLY A 180 20.92 -0.83 -2.53
N GLY A 181 21.80 -1.50 -3.27
CA GLY A 181 22.74 -2.47 -2.74
C GLY A 181 23.80 -1.88 -1.80
N ASP A 182 23.96 -0.56 -1.81
CA ASP A 182 24.78 0.20 -0.86
C ASP A 182 24.05 0.48 0.48
N GLN A 183 22.75 0.20 0.55
CA GLN A 183 21.92 0.42 1.73
C GLN A 183 21.71 -0.88 2.52
N THR A 184 21.75 -0.77 3.83
CA THR A 184 21.58 -1.90 4.77
C THR A 184 20.46 -1.66 5.78
N ALA A 185 19.58 -0.70 5.47
CA ALA A 185 18.42 -0.37 6.26
C ALA A 185 17.29 0.16 5.36
N ALA A 186 16.05 -0.02 5.81
CA ALA A 186 14.86 0.52 5.16
C ALA A 186 13.80 0.93 6.19
N VAL A 187 12.98 1.91 5.84
CA VAL A 187 11.79 2.28 6.59
C VAL A 187 10.57 1.86 5.77
N VAL A 188 9.77 0.95 6.31
CA VAL A 188 8.51 0.53 5.70
C VAL A 188 7.39 1.31 6.37
N THR A 189 6.65 2.08 5.56
CA THR A 189 5.54 2.93 6.00
C THR A 189 4.19 2.40 5.51
N GLY A 190 3.09 3.00 5.95
CA GLY A 190 1.75 2.62 5.51
C GLY A 190 1.19 1.41 6.24
N LEU A 191 1.84 1.00 7.33
CA LEU A 191 1.38 -0.09 8.18
C LEU A 191 0.16 0.32 9.02
N ARG A 192 -0.59 -0.66 9.51
CA ARG A 192 -1.70 -0.46 10.44
C ARG A 192 -1.18 -0.40 11.88
N PRO A 193 -1.74 0.45 12.75
CA PRO A 193 -1.46 0.41 14.19
C PRO A 193 -1.85 -0.93 14.83
N GLY A 194 -1.19 -1.29 15.93
CA GLY A 194 -1.53 -2.47 16.73
C GLY A 194 -1.40 -3.82 16.01
N THR A 195 -0.76 -3.85 14.84
CA THR A 195 -0.77 -5.00 13.93
C THR A 195 0.58 -5.70 13.92
N ALA A 196 0.55 -7.03 13.99
CA ALA A 196 1.75 -7.86 13.90
C ALA A 196 2.14 -8.12 12.44
N TYR A 197 3.40 -7.89 12.11
CA TYR A 197 3.98 -8.07 10.79
C TYR A 197 5.19 -9.00 10.86
N ALA A 198 5.45 -9.71 9.77
CA ALA A 198 6.67 -10.49 9.56
C ALA A 198 7.38 -10.02 8.30
N PHE A 199 8.61 -9.56 8.45
CA PHE A 199 9.44 -9.04 7.36
C PHE A 199 10.63 -9.95 7.07
N THR A 200 10.97 -10.10 5.79
CA THR A 200 12.24 -10.69 5.34
C THR A 200 12.89 -9.80 4.29
N VAL A 201 14.20 -9.96 4.11
CA VAL A 201 14.99 -9.21 3.13
C VAL A 201 15.70 -10.19 2.19
N ARG A 202 15.76 -9.87 0.90
CA ARG A 202 16.55 -10.59 -0.10
C ARG A 202 17.46 -9.62 -0.82
N ALA A 203 18.67 -10.06 -1.17
CA ALA A 203 19.57 -9.32 -2.04
C ALA A 203 19.32 -9.73 -3.50
N ARG A 204 19.56 -8.81 -4.42
CA ARG A 204 19.43 -9.00 -5.88
C ARG A 204 20.62 -8.36 -6.59
N ASP A 205 21.15 -9.04 -7.60
CA ASP A 205 22.24 -8.56 -8.45
C ASP A 205 21.74 -7.87 -9.73
N ALA A 206 22.66 -7.51 -10.63
CA ALA A 206 22.32 -6.91 -11.92
C ALA A 206 21.68 -7.88 -12.91
N ALA A 207 21.92 -9.19 -12.77
CA ALA A 207 21.42 -10.26 -13.63
C ALA A 207 20.06 -10.81 -13.20
N ASP A 208 19.44 -10.22 -12.17
CA ASP A 208 18.19 -10.64 -11.55
C ASP A 208 18.27 -11.95 -10.73
N ASN A 209 19.47 -12.40 -10.37
CA ASN A 209 19.62 -13.48 -9.40
C ASN A 209 19.26 -12.97 -7.99
N VAL A 210 18.48 -13.77 -7.25
CA VAL A 210 17.92 -13.38 -5.95
C VAL A 210 18.41 -14.33 -4.86
N SER A 211 18.90 -13.76 -3.77
CA SER A 211 19.34 -14.53 -2.61
C SER A 211 18.20 -15.31 -1.95
N PRO A 212 18.52 -16.33 -1.13
CA PRO A 212 17.59 -16.80 -0.11
C PRO A 212 17.12 -15.65 0.80
N ALA A 213 15.88 -15.74 1.31
CA ALA A 213 15.34 -14.75 2.26
C ALA A 213 16.14 -14.72 3.56
N SER A 214 16.26 -13.57 4.23
CA SER A 214 16.79 -13.47 5.59
C SER A 214 15.95 -14.28 6.60
N ALA A 215 16.39 -14.33 7.86
CA ALA A 215 15.49 -14.69 8.95
C ALA A 215 14.30 -13.72 9.01
N ALA A 216 13.16 -14.15 9.54
CA ALA A 216 11.98 -13.29 9.66
C ALA A 216 12.09 -12.40 10.89
N VAL A 217 11.92 -11.09 10.71
CA VAL A 217 11.77 -10.11 11.80
C VAL A 217 10.29 -9.91 12.06
N ARG A 218 9.82 -10.28 13.25
CA ARG A 218 8.43 -10.10 13.68
C ARG A 218 8.31 -8.85 14.53
N LEU A 219 7.46 -7.91 14.12
CA LEU A 219 7.25 -6.63 14.80
C LEU A 219 5.76 -6.37 14.96
N THR A 220 5.39 -5.71 16.04
CA THR A 220 4.03 -5.17 16.21
C THR A 220 4.11 -3.66 16.27
N THR A 221 3.33 -2.98 15.44
CA THR A 221 3.22 -1.52 15.48
C THR A 221 2.46 -1.09 16.75
N PRO A 222 2.84 0.02 17.41
CA PRO A 222 2.13 0.52 18.57
C PRO A 222 0.78 1.16 18.19
N GLY A 223 -0.06 1.38 19.19
CA GLY A 223 -1.35 2.07 19.06
C GLY A 223 -2.52 1.14 18.75
N ALA A 224 -3.69 1.73 18.55
CA ALA A 224 -4.91 1.06 18.14
C ALA A 224 -5.34 1.58 16.76
N ASP A 225 -5.84 0.68 15.92
CA ASP A 225 -6.45 1.02 14.64
C ASP A 225 -7.92 1.42 14.88
N ASP A 226 -8.37 2.52 14.29
CA ASP A 226 -9.79 2.89 14.30
C ASP A 226 -10.64 1.98 13.40
N GLY A 227 -9.96 1.15 12.60
CA GLY A 227 -10.55 0.14 11.73
C GLY A 227 -11.16 0.73 10.47
N ARG A 228 -11.14 2.06 10.27
CA ARG A 228 -11.81 2.72 9.14
C ARG A 228 -11.28 2.23 7.80
N ALA A 229 -9.97 2.03 7.69
CA ALA A 229 -9.32 1.54 6.46
C ALA A 229 -9.67 0.08 6.12
N THR A 230 -10.21 -0.68 7.07
CA THR A 230 -10.53 -2.11 6.91
C THR A 230 -12.03 -2.40 7.05
N ALA A 231 -12.84 -1.36 7.25
CA ALA A 231 -14.28 -1.45 7.28
C ALA A 231 -14.84 -1.63 5.86
N PRO A 232 -15.77 -2.59 5.65
CA PRO A 232 -16.55 -2.61 4.42
C PRO A 232 -17.32 -1.30 4.25
N THR A 233 -17.35 -0.78 3.03
CA THR A 233 -17.98 0.51 2.71
C THR A 233 -19.24 0.31 1.88
N GLU A 234 -20.00 1.40 1.70
CA GLU A 234 -21.25 1.41 0.95
C GLU A 234 -22.24 0.29 1.33
N LEU A 235 -22.30 -0.07 2.61
CA LEU A 235 -23.28 -1.06 3.08
C LEU A 235 -24.69 -0.56 2.74
N ARG A 236 -25.45 -1.40 2.04
CA ARG A 236 -26.88 -1.27 1.78
C ARG A 236 -27.58 -2.44 2.45
N ALA A 237 -28.75 -2.17 3.01
CA ALA A 237 -29.61 -3.18 3.61
C ALA A 237 -31.04 -2.94 3.13
N ALA A 238 -31.65 -3.97 2.57
CA ALA A 238 -33.05 -3.99 2.17
C ALA A 238 -33.73 -5.22 2.77
N SER A 239 -35.06 -5.21 2.83
CA SER A 239 -35.82 -6.42 3.17
C SER A 239 -36.60 -6.89 1.95
N HIS A 240 -36.63 -8.20 1.72
CA HIS A 240 -37.58 -8.82 0.80
C HIS A 240 -38.42 -9.87 1.52
N ARG A 241 -39.53 -10.27 0.90
CA ARG A 241 -40.41 -11.32 1.40
C ARG A 241 -40.38 -12.51 0.45
N ALA A 242 -40.12 -13.68 1.00
CA ALA A 242 -40.13 -14.95 0.27
C ALA A 242 -40.72 -16.04 1.18
N ASP A 243 -41.57 -16.91 0.62
CA ASP A 243 -42.15 -18.07 1.33
C ASP A 243 -42.77 -17.75 2.71
N GLY A 244 -43.44 -16.60 2.80
CA GLY A 244 -44.11 -16.15 4.02
C GLY A 244 -43.18 -15.61 5.12
N ALA A 245 -41.88 -15.45 4.84
CA ALA A 245 -40.88 -14.88 5.73
C ALA A 245 -40.20 -13.64 5.13
N TYR A 246 -39.59 -12.82 6.00
CA TYR A 246 -38.74 -11.70 5.63
C TYR A 246 -37.26 -12.09 5.71
N TYR A 247 -36.51 -11.62 4.73
CA TYR A 247 -35.06 -11.75 4.64
C TYR A 247 -34.44 -10.36 4.56
N LEU A 248 -33.20 -10.23 5.03
CA LEU A 248 -32.39 -9.03 4.86
C LEU A 248 -31.39 -9.26 3.73
N ASP A 249 -31.49 -8.44 2.68
CA ASP A 249 -30.54 -8.40 1.58
C ASP A 249 -29.50 -7.33 1.85
N LEU A 250 -28.25 -7.76 1.96
CA LEU A 250 -27.11 -6.90 2.18
C LEU A 250 -26.28 -6.82 0.90
N SER A 251 -25.80 -5.62 0.58
CA SER A 251 -24.72 -5.43 -0.40
C SER A 251 -23.71 -4.42 0.10
N TRP A 252 -22.43 -4.65 -0.16
CA TRP A 252 -21.35 -3.78 0.31
C TRP A 252 -20.13 -3.85 -0.61
N VAL A 253 -19.25 -2.86 -0.48
CA VAL A 253 -17.93 -2.86 -1.13
C VAL A 253 -16.91 -3.44 -0.14
N PRO A 254 -16.21 -4.54 -0.49
CA PRO A 254 -15.10 -5.08 0.30
C PRO A 254 -14.02 -4.04 0.62
N PRO A 255 -13.38 -4.08 1.81
CA PRO A 255 -12.23 -3.22 2.07
C PRO A 255 -11.05 -3.61 1.16
N ARG A 256 -10.27 -2.62 0.74
CA ARG A 256 -9.12 -2.81 -0.15
C ARG A 256 -7.90 -3.27 0.62
N THR A 257 -7.71 -4.57 0.68
CA THR A 257 -6.57 -5.22 1.35
C THR A 257 -5.60 -5.83 0.33
N GLU A 258 -4.38 -6.16 0.78
CA GLU A 258 -3.35 -6.81 -0.05
C GLU A 258 -3.79 -8.19 -0.58
N SER A 259 -4.70 -8.86 0.13
CA SER A 259 -5.32 -10.12 -0.28
C SER A 259 -6.84 -9.98 -0.27
N PRO A 260 -7.59 -10.69 -1.13
CA PRO A 260 -9.04 -10.68 -1.10
C PRO A 260 -9.58 -11.05 0.30
N VAL A 261 -10.57 -10.30 0.78
CA VAL A 261 -11.28 -10.64 2.01
C VAL A 261 -12.25 -11.78 1.71
N THR A 262 -11.99 -12.93 2.31
CA THR A 262 -12.78 -14.15 2.07
C THR A 262 -13.80 -14.42 3.17
N GLU A 263 -13.71 -13.74 4.31
CA GLU A 263 -14.61 -13.94 5.46
C GLU A 263 -15.12 -12.61 6.01
N TYR A 264 -16.42 -12.59 6.36
CA TYR A 264 -17.09 -11.44 6.97
C TYR A 264 -17.89 -11.87 8.19
N GLN A 265 -18.04 -10.97 9.15
CA GLN A 265 -18.96 -11.14 10.27
C GLN A 265 -20.05 -10.07 10.22
N ILE A 266 -21.30 -10.52 10.26
CA ILE A 266 -22.49 -9.66 10.27
C ILE A 266 -22.98 -9.52 11.71
N HIS A 267 -23.19 -8.29 12.13
CA HIS A 267 -23.81 -7.95 13.40
C HIS A 267 -25.22 -7.42 13.17
N LEU A 268 -26.18 -7.99 13.88
CA LEU A 268 -27.57 -7.56 13.92
C LEU A 268 -27.89 -7.10 15.35
N ASP A 269 -28.39 -5.87 15.50
CA ASP A 269 -28.78 -5.28 16.78
C ASP A 269 -27.69 -5.35 17.85
N GLY A 270 -26.44 -5.13 17.41
CA GLY A 270 -25.25 -5.10 18.26
C GLY A 270 -24.68 -6.48 18.63
N ARG A 271 -25.21 -7.58 18.07
CA ARG A 271 -24.72 -8.94 18.32
C ARG A 271 -24.29 -9.59 17.02
N ALA A 272 -23.26 -10.45 17.08
CA ALA A 272 -22.89 -11.28 15.94
C ALA A 272 -24.07 -12.20 15.58
N ALA A 273 -24.59 -12.06 14.36
CA ALA A 273 -25.71 -12.83 13.86
C ALA A 273 -25.23 -14.04 13.04
N THR A 274 -24.27 -13.80 12.14
CA THR A 274 -23.68 -14.86 11.31
C THR A 274 -22.29 -14.45 10.81
N SER A 275 -21.55 -15.43 10.30
CA SER A 275 -20.29 -15.21 9.57
C SER A 275 -20.42 -15.82 8.18
N LEU A 276 -19.85 -15.15 7.18
CA LEU A 276 -19.90 -15.52 5.78
C LEU A 276 -18.50 -15.86 5.31
N VAL A 277 -18.33 -16.96 4.59
CA VAL A 277 -17.03 -17.36 4.01
C VAL A 277 -17.25 -17.63 2.52
N TYR A 278 -16.65 -16.81 1.67
CA TYR A 278 -16.74 -16.93 0.20
C TYR A 278 -15.68 -17.88 -0.38
N GLY A 279 -14.61 -18.20 0.35
CA GLY A 279 -13.53 -19.03 -0.17
C GLY A 279 -12.75 -18.33 -1.30
N ALA A 280 -12.33 -19.09 -2.33
CA ALA A 280 -11.49 -18.61 -3.42
C ALA A 280 -12.20 -17.59 -4.35
N ASP A 281 -13.53 -17.67 -4.44
CA ASP A 281 -14.35 -16.85 -5.35
C ASP A 281 -14.89 -15.59 -4.66
N ALA A 282 -14.15 -15.07 -3.68
CA ALA A 282 -14.55 -13.89 -2.94
C ALA A 282 -14.71 -12.66 -3.85
N PRO A 283 -15.89 -12.00 -3.85
CA PRO A 283 -16.12 -10.82 -4.67
C PRO A 283 -15.17 -9.69 -4.26
N ARG A 284 -14.66 -8.95 -5.26
CA ARG A 284 -13.72 -7.84 -5.07
C ARG A 284 -14.38 -6.47 -5.15
N ASP A 285 -15.34 -6.31 -6.05
CA ASP A 285 -15.97 -5.01 -6.31
C ASP A 285 -17.22 -4.80 -5.44
N ARG A 286 -18.09 -5.81 -5.39
CA ARG A 286 -19.31 -5.78 -4.58
C ARG A 286 -19.65 -7.18 -4.09
N ALA A 287 -19.86 -7.29 -2.79
CA ALA A 287 -20.31 -8.49 -2.13
C ALA A 287 -21.80 -8.36 -1.79
N GLU A 288 -22.51 -9.48 -1.86
CA GLU A 288 -23.93 -9.56 -1.56
C GLU A 288 -24.22 -10.79 -0.70
N TYR A 289 -25.21 -10.66 0.18
CA TYR A 289 -25.68 -11.76 1.02
C TYR A 289 -27.10 -11.54 1.48
N SER A 290 -27.92 -12.59 1.47
CA SER A 290 -29.28 -12.56 1.99
C SER A 290 -29.44 -13.58 3.11
N PHE A 291 -30.10 -13.19 4.20
CA PHE A 291 -30.36 -14.11 5.32
C PHE A 291 -31.72 -13.86 5.98
N TYR A 292 -32.26 -14.91 6.59
CA TYR A 292 -33.57 -14.91 7.24
C TYR A 292 -33.61 -13.93 8.42
N ALA A 293 -34.67 -13.11 8.46
CA ALA A 293 -34.90 -12.07 9.47
C ALA A 293 -36.06 -12.38 10.41
N GLY A 294 -37.01 -13.22 9.98
CA GLY A 294 -38.23 -13.51 10.74
C GLY A 294 -39.47 -13.56 9.88
N ARG A 295 -40.65 -13.65 10.52
CA ARG A 295 -41.96 -13.60 9.83
C ARG A 295 -42.75 -12.32 10.09
N GLU A 296 -42.29 -11.52 11.05
CA GLU A 296 -42.97 -10.30 11.46
C GLU A 296 -42.59 -9.12 10.57
N ALA A 297 -43.57 -8.32 10.18
CA ALA A 297 -43.38 -7.06 9.47
C ALA A 297 -43.22 -5.91 10.46
N GLY A 298 -42.57 -4.82 10.05
CA GLY A 298 -42.36 -3.63 10.88
C GLY A 298 -41.22 -3.75 11.89
N VAL A 299 -40.51 -4.89 11.94
CA VAL A 299 -39.36 -5.07 12.83
C VAL A 299 -38.17 -4.34 12.24
N THR A 300 -37.60 -3.42 13.01
CA THR A 300 -36.44 -2.63 12.60
C THR A 300 -35.17 -3.22 13.19
N HIS A 301 -34.22 -3.55 12.32
CA HIS A 301 -32.90 -4.03 12.68
C HIS A 301 -31.81 -3.01 12.37
N ARG A 302 -30.73 -3.07 13.14
CA ARG A 302 -29.47 -2.36 12.88
C ARG A 302 -28.41 -3.36 12.43
N VAL A 303 -27.85 -3.13 11.25
CA VAL A 303 -26.86 -4.01 10.63
C VAL A 303 -25.52 -3.29 10.54
N ARG A 304 -24.45 -3.99 10.94
CA ARG A 304 -23.06 -3.64 10.62
C ARG A 304 -22.32 -4.89 10.16
N ILE A 305 -21.30 -4.71 9.35
CA ILE A 305 -20.46 -5.81 8.86
C ILE A 305 -18.98 -5.46 9.06
N ARG A 306 -18.15 -6.48 9.30
CA ARG A 306 -16.68 -6.32 9.33
C ARG A 306 -16.00 -7.46 8.59
N ALA A 307 -14.83 -7.17 8.04
CA ALA A 307 -14.01 -8.09 7.28
C ALA A 307 -13.03 -8.84 8.17
N ARG A 308 -12.72 -10.09 7.84
CA ARG A 308 -11.55 -10.78 8.37
C ARG A 308 -10.35 -10.54 7.48
N LEU A 309 -9.27 -10.06 8.08
CA LEU A 309 -8.04 -9.71 7.38
C LEU A 309 -7.16 -10.96 7.21
N ALA A 310 -6.21 -10.89 6.27
CA ALA A 310 -5.29 -11.99 5.96
C ALA A 310 -4.39 -12.40 7.15
N ASP A 311 -4.20 -11.50 8.12
CA ASP A 311 -3.48 -11.79 9.37
C ASP A 311 -4.35 -12.54 10.42
N GLY A 312 -5.60 -12.86 10.07
CA GLY A 312 -6.56 -13.57 10.91
C GLY A 312 -7.34 -12.66 11.88
N THR A 313 -7.05 -11.37 11.93
CA THR A 313 -7.75 -10.39 12.79
C THR A 313 -9.03 -9.87 12.13
N TRP A 314 -9.92 -9.30 12.94
CA TRP A 314 -11.11 -8.63 12.45
C TRP A 314 -10.81 -7.14 12.23
N GLY A 315 -11.15 -6.63 11.05
CA GLY A 315 -11.10 -5.21 10.72
C GLY A 315 -12.20 -4.39 11.39
N GLY A 316 -12.28 -3.12 11.01
CA GLY A 316 -13.32 -2.20 11.47
C GLY A 316 -14.72 -2.59 11.01
N PHE A 317 -15.72 -2.04 11.69
CA PHE A 317 -17.11 -2.16 11.26
C PHE A 317 -17.45 -1.13 10.19
N SER A 318 -18.28 -1.54 9.23
CA SER A 318 -18.99 -0.63 8.34
C SER A 318 -19.81 0.40 9.12
N GLU A 319 -20.22 1.47 8.44
CA GLU A 319 -21.34 2.30 8.87
C GLU A 319 -22.57 1.45 9.19
N GLU A 320 -23.33 1.85 10.21
CA GLU A 320 -24.55 1.16 10.61
C GLU A 320 -25.70 1.48 9.65
N ARG A 321 -26.43 0.44 9.23
CA ARG A 321 -27.64 0.58 8.42
C ARG A 321 -28.85 0.07 9.16
N LYS A 322 -29.94 0.85 9.09
CA LYS A 322 -31.24 0.44 9.60
C LYS A 322 -32.06 -0.15 8.46
N VAL A 323 -32.74 -1.25 8.72
CA VAL A 323 -33.66 -1.89 7.78
C VAL A 323 -34.90 -2.37 8.54
N THR A 324 -36.08 -2.16 7.96
CA THR A 324 -37.35 -2.54 8.56
C THR A 324 -38.02 -3.59 7.68
N THR A 325 -38.40 -4.73 8.27
CA THR A 325 -39.05 -5.81 7.53
C THR A 325 -40.37 -5.36 6.93
N GLY A 326 -40.57 -5.58 5.63
CA GLY A 326 -41.82 -5.22 4.95
C GLY A 326 -42.05 -3.72 4.75
N ALA A 327 -41.04 -2.88 4.99
CA ALA A 327 -41.05 -1.49 4.51
C ALA A 327 -40.85 -1.51 2.99
N GLY A 328 -41.90 -1.20 2.22
CA GLY A 328 -41.81 -0.99 0.78
C GLY A 328 -40.99 0.26 0.45
N ARG A 329 -40.37 0.28 -0.74
CA ARG A 329 -39.94 1.54 -1.38
C ARG A 329 -41.14 2.44 -1.66
#